data_AF-A0A1F8L5N1-F1
#
_entry.id   AF-A0A1F8L5N1-F1
#
_cell.length_a   1.000
_cell.length_b   1.000
_cell.length_c   1.000
_cell.angle_alpha   90.00
_cell.angle_beta   90.00
_cell.angle_gamma   90.00
#
_symmetry.space_group_name_H-M   'P 1'
#
loop_
_entity.id
_entity.type
_entity.pdbx_description
1 polymer ?
#
loop_
_entity_poly.entity_id
_entity_poly.type
_entity_poly.pdbx_seq_one_letter_code
_entity_poly.pdbx_strand_id
1 'polypeptide(L)'
;MRRLFKLDFPRQFWLMFLGMLISTIGASMIWPFLMIYVSERLNLPLTFTAMLLTLNSVMGLISSFIAGPIIDRLGRKWVMVISLLLNGVGFLLMSQAHTLLAFAALMALQGAVNPLYRVGSDAMMADLIPAEERADAYSLMRLSNNVGVAIGPAVGGFLASASYNLAFFGAAAGLATYGLLLAFRAKETLPAIHAAQAAQAASERFGGYGKVLSDKPYRSFVFAFLFTQFSASILWVMLSVYSKTNFGMPESRYGLIPMTNALMVVLFQIPVTQWTKRHKPQAMMALGAFFYAVGVGSVALGSGFWGFWLSMVIMTIGELVLVPTSSTYAANSAPTHMRGRYMSIYGLTWNVAQGIGPVGGGFLNDTFGPRTMWYGGGVTGLVSTGLFMLLARARQDAAVIEAESQG
;
A
#
# COMPACT_ATOMS: atom_id res chain seq x y z
N MET A 1 -23.44 -4.71 -4.35
CA MET A 1 -23.23 -5.76 -3.32
C MET A 1 -24.04 -7.03 -3.55
N ARG A 2 -25.38 -6.99 -3.77
CA ARG A 2 -26.20 -8.21 -4.01
C ARG A 2 -25.78 -9.11 -5.19
N ARG A 3 -25.04 -8.61 -6.18
CA ARG A 3 -24.52 -9.39 -7.32
C ARG A 3 -23.20 -10.12 -7.01
N LEU A 4 -22.38 -9.57 -6.11
CA LEU A 4 -21.06 -10.12 -5.76
C LEU A 4 -21.15 -11.42 -4.93
N PHE A 5 -22.21 -11.59 -4.15
CA PHE A 5 -22.47 -12.80 -3.36
C PHE A 5 -23.25 -13.89 -4.11
N LYS A 6 -23.56 -13.67 -5.40
CA LYS A 6 -24.18 -14.67 -6.30
C LYS A 6 -23.16 -15.36 -7.22
N LEU A 7 -21.87 -15.08 -7.06
CA LEU A 7 -20.80 -15.67 -7.86
C LEU A 7 -20.38 -17.01 -7.25
N ASP A 8 -20.54 -18.10 -8.01
CA ASP A 8 -20.15 -19.45 -7.61
C ASP A 8 -18.64 -19.67 -7.83
N PHE A 9 -17.83 -18.98 -7.02
CA PHE A 9 -16.38 -19.16 -7.07
C PHE A 9 -15.92 -20.50 -6.44
N PRO A 10 -14.82 -21.11 -6.93
CA PRO A 10 -14.28 -22.35 -6.39
C PRO A 10 -13.99 -22.26 -4.88
N ARG A 11 -14.08 -23.40 -4.16
CA ARG A 11 -13.76 -23.45 -2.71
C ARG A 11 -12.38 -22.88 -2.35
N GLN A 12 -11.41 -23.02 -3.25
CA GLN A 12 -10.05 -22.50 -3.06
C GLN A 12 -10.00 -20.97 -3.08
N PHE A 13 -10.84 -20.31 -3.89
CA PHE A 13 -10.99 -18.86 -3.85
C PHE A 13 -11.50 -18.39 -2.49
N TRP A 14 -12.53 -19.04 -1.93
CA TRP A 14 -13.06 -18.70 -0.61
C TRP A 14 -12.06 -18.96 0.51
N LEU A 15 -11.22 -19.99 0.37
CA LEU A 15 -10.08 -20.21 1.27
C LEU A 15 -9.09 -19.05 1.21
N MET A 16 -8.74 -18.57 0.01
CA MET A 16 -7.87 -17.39 -0.14
C MET A 16 -8.52 -16.14 0.42
N PHE A 17 -9.84 -15.97 0.26
CA PHE A 17 -10.59 -14.81 0.73
C PHE A 17 -10.57 -14.74 2.27
N LEU A 18 -10.94 -15.83 2.93
CA LEU A 18 -10.96 -15.93 4.39
C LEU A 18 -9.55 -15.91 4.97
N GLY A 19 -8.62 -16.59 4.31
CA GLY A 19 -7.22 -16.59 4.68
C GLY A 19 -6.60 -15.19 4.64
N MET A 20 -6.83 -14.45 3.56
CA MET A 20 -6.41 -13.05 3.42
C MET A 20 -7.02 -12.18 4.53
N LEU A 21 -8.29 -12.38 4.86
CA LEU A 21 -8.96 -11.63 5.92
C LEU A 21 -8.26 -11.87 7.27
N ILE A 22 -8.07 -13.14 7.65
CA ILE A 22 -7.43 -13.54 8.91
C ILE A 22 -5.99 -13.02 8.99
N SER A 23 -5.20 -13.22 7.93
CA SER A 23 -3.80 -12.78 7.91
C SER A 23 -3.68 -11.27 7.95
N THR A 24 -4.58 -10.55 7.28
CA THR A 24 -4.54 -9.08 7.24
C THR A 24 -5.00 -8.49 8.56
N ILE A 25 -6.06 -9.02 9.18
CA ILE A 25 -6.46 -8.62 10.54
C ILE A 25 -5.25 -8.76 11.48
N GLY A 26 -4.60 -9.93 11.48
CA GLY A 26 -3.42 -10.20 12.31
C GLY A 26 -2.26 -9.24 12.02
N ALA A 27 -1.77 -9.20 10.78
CA ALA A 27 -0.62 -8.38 10.42
C ALA A 27 -0.85 -6.88 10.66
N SER A 28 -2.07 -6.40 10.42
CA SER A 28 -2.45 -5.00 10.68
C SER A 28 -2.62 -4.68 12.17
N MET A 29 -2.60 -5.67 13.08
CA MET A 29 -2.56 -5.39 14.53
C MET A 29 -1.26 -4.70 14.94
N ILE A 30 -0.14 -5.05 14.32
CA ILE A 30 1.17 -4.49 14.69
C ILE A 30 1.66 -3.44 13.69
N TRP A 31 1.27 -3.53 12.42
CA TRP A 31 1.75 -2.62 11.36
C TRP A 31 1.78 -1.13 11.74
N PRO A 32 0.70 -0.51 12.27
CA PRO A 32 0.69 0.92 12.56
C PRO A 32 1.50 1.28 13.82
N PHE A 33 1.81 0.29 14.68
CA PHE A 33 2.57 0.47 15.92
C PHE A 33 4.01 -0.05 15.83
N LEU A 34 4.40 -0.72 14.74
CA LEU A 34 5.75 -1.26 14.57
C LEU A 34 6.80 -0.16 14.69
N MET A 35 6.53 1.01 14.10
CA MET A 35 7.40 2.18 14.19
C MET A 35 7.56 2.68 15.63
N ILE A 36 6.47 2.71 16.42
CA ILE A 36 6.49 3.06 17.85
C ILE A 36 7.36 2.04 18.59
N TYR A 37 7.06 0.74 18.41
CA TYR A 37 7.75 -0.35 19.09
C TYR A 37 9.27 -0.30 18.88
N VAL A 38 9.72 -0.12 17.63
CA VAL A 38 11.15 -0.06 17.32
C VAL A 38 11.78 1.22 17.87
N SER A 39 11.10 2.36 17.78
CA SER A 39 11.60 3.64 18.29
C SER A 39 11.78 3.60 19.81
N GLU A 40 10.79 3.10 20.56
CA GLU A 40 10.88 2.97 22.02
C GLU A 40 11.93 1.93 22.45
N ARG A 41 12.09 0.82 21.72
CA ARG A 41 13.06 -0.23 22.03
C ARG A 41 14.51 0.18 21.79
N LEU A 42 14.77 0.85 20.67
CA LEU A 42 16.14 1.19 20.27
C LEU A 42 16.59 2.55 20.79
N ASN A 43 15.65 3.43 21.15
CA ASN A 43 15.92 4.81 21.55
C ASN A 43 16.86 5.54 20.57
N LEU A 44 16.64 5.32 19.27
CA LEU A 44 17.41 5.89 18.17
C LEU A 44 16.65 7.06 17.52
N PRO A 45 17.37 7.97 16.83
CA PRO A 45 16.74 9.00 16.01
C PRO A 45 15.75 8.39 15.00
N LEU A 46 14.64 9.09 14.75
CA LEU A 46 13.52 8.57 13.98
C LEU A 46 13.93 8.22 12.54
N THR A 47 14.92 8.93 12.01
CA THR A 47 15.54 8.66 10.72
C THR A 47 16.05 7.22 10.61
N PHE A 48 16.78 6.71 11.62
CA PHE A 48 17.34 5.36 11.58
C PHE A 48 16.26 4.29 11.68
N THR A 49 15.24 4.50 12.51
CA THR A 49 14.08 3.60 12.57
C THR A 49 13.33 3.61 11.24
N ALA A 50 13.20 4.76 10.57
CA ALA A 50 12.52 4.87 9.29
C ALA A 50 13.28 4.18 8.15
N MET A 51 14.62 4.16 8.20
CA MET A 51 15.46 3.44 7.22
C MET A 51 15.16 1.94 7.17
N LEU A 52 14.61 1.36 8.23
CA LEU A 52 14.18 -0.03 8.23
C LEU A 52 13.04 -0.30 7.23
N LEU A 53 12.15 0.68 7.03
CA LEU A 53 11.10 0.60 6.02
C LEU A 53 11.69 0.76 4.62
N THR A 54 12.70 1.63 4.44
CA THR A 54 13.47 1.70 3.19
C THR A 54 14.08 0.35 2.84
N LEU A 55 14.74 -0.30 3.81
CA LEU A 55 15.34 -1.61 3.62
C LEU A 55 14.28 -2.66 3.25
N ASN A 56 13.14 -2.66 3.93
CA ASN A 56 12.01 -3.52 3.59
C ASN A 56 11.53 -3.29 2.13
N SER A 57 11.30 -2.04 1.73
CA SER A 57 10.84 -1.69 0.38
C SER A 57 11.87 -2.03 -0.70
N VAL A 58 13.16 -1.81 -0.44
CA VAL A 58 14.26 -2.14 -1.37
C VAL A 58 14.34 -3.65 -1.57
N MET A 59 14.32 -4.43 -0.48
CA MET A 59 14.35 -5.89 -0.57
C MET A 59 13.09 -6.45 -1.25
N GLY A 60 11.93 -5.82 -1.04
CA GLY A 60 10.70 -6.16 -1.74
C GLY A 60 10.74 -5.85 -3.24
N LEU A 61 11.37 -4.75 -3.63
CA LEU A 61 11.57 -4.42 -5.04
C LEU A 61 12.50 -5.44 -5.70
N ILE A 62 13.65 -5.74 -5.10
CA ILE A 62 14.61 -6.74 -5.59
C ILE A 62 13.92 -8.10 -5.73
N SER A 63 13.22 -8.54 -4.68
CA SER A 63 12.51 -9.83 -4.68
C SER A 63 11.40 -9.89 -5.74
N SER A 64 10.70 -8.78 -5.99
CA SER A 64 9.64 -8.74 -7.02
C SER A 64 10.16 -9.11 -8.43
N PHE A 65 11.43 -8.84 -8.74
CA PHE A 65 12.05 -9.23 -10.02
C PHE A 65 12.34 -10.72 -10.12
N ILE A 66 12.68 -11.38 -9.01
CA ILE A 66 13.02 -12.81 -8.97
C ILE A 66 11.87 -13.72 -8.52
N ALA A 67 10.76 -13.14 -8.04
CA ALA A 67 9.60 -13.89 -7.53
C ALA A 67 8.98 -14.82 -8.60
N GLY A 68 8.88 -14.37 -9.85
CA GLY A 68 8.32 -15.18 -10.94
C GLY A 68 9.07 -16.50 -11.16
N PRO A 69 10.37 -16.48 -11.46
CA PRO A 69 11.19 -17.69 -11.58
C PRO A 69 11.11 -18.63 -10.37
N ILE A 70 11.01 -18.08 -9.15
CA ILE A 70 10.86 -18.88 -7.93
C ILE A 70 9.50 -19.59 -7.92
N ILE A 71 8.42 -18.88 -8.25
CA ILE A 71 7.05 -19.41 -8.32
C ILE A 71 6.91 -20.48 -9.39
N ASP A 72 7.55 -20.30 -10.54
CA ASP A 72 7.49 -21.26 -11.64
C ASP A 72 8.24 -22.56 -11.35
N ARG A 73 9.17 -22.56 -10.38
CA ARG A 73 9.92 -23.76 -9.95
C ARG A 73 9.33 -24.46 -8.73
N LEU A 74 8.94 -23.70 -7.72
CA LEU A 74 8.47 -24.23 -6.44
C LEU A 74 6.95 -24.48 -6.40
N GLY A 75 6.20 -23.91 -7.34
CA GLY A 75 4.73 -23.95 -7.35
C GLY A 75 4.09 -22.75 -6.66
N ARG A 76 2.88 -22.39 -7.08
CA ARG A 76 2.17 -21.19 -6.61
C ARG A 76 1.77 -21.38 -5.15
N LYS A 77 1.28 -22.58 -4.79
CA LYS A 77 0.85 -22.91 -3.43
C LYS A 77 2.02 -22.82 -2.46
N TRP A 78 3.11 -23.53 -2.73
CA TRP A 78 4.20 -23.64 -1.75
C TRP A 78 4.94 -22.33 -1.56
N VAL A 79 5.09 -21.52 -2.61
CA VAL A 79 5.67 -20.19 -2.47
C VAL A 79 4.81 -19.27 -1.59
N MET A 80 3.49 -19.31 -1.74
CA MET A 80 2.58 -18.56 -0.84
C MET A 80 2.68 -19.07 0.60
N VAL A 81 2.70 -20.38 0.82
CA VAL A 81 2.85 -20.99 2.16
C VAL A 81 4.15 -20.55 2.83
N ILE A 82 5.28 -20.73 2.14
CA ILE A 82 6.60 -20.33 2.64
C ILE A 82 6.61 -18.84 2.98
N SER A 83 6.03 -18.02 2.10
CA SER A 83 5.98 -16.58 2.30
C SER A 83 5.22 -16.19 3.57
N LEU A 84 4.03 -16.75 3.76
CA LEU A 84 3.19 -16.47 4.93
C LEU A 84 3.84 -16.95 6.23
N LEU A 85 4.39 -18.17 6.24
CA LEU A 85 5.04 -18.73 7.42
C LEU A 85 6.30 -17.96 7.81
N LEU A 86 7.14 -17.59 6.85
CA LEU A 86 8.34 -16.79 7.11
C LEU A 86 8.01 -15.37 7.61
N ASN A 87 6.95 -14.74 7.09
CA ASN A 87 6.48 -13.47 7.66
C ASN A 87 5.97 -13.65 9.10
N GLY A 88 5.22 -14.72 9.38
CA GLY A 88 4.75 -15.03 10.73
C GLY A 88 5.90 -15.24 11.72
N VAL A 89 6.90 -16.04 11.34
CA VAL A 89 8.14 -16.22 12.12
C VAL A 89 8.89 -14.89 12.26
N GLY A 90 8.95 -14.08 11.20
CA GLY A 90 9.55 -12.75 11.22
C GLY A 90 8.96 -11.85 12.30
N PHE A 91 7.63 -11.82 12.44
CA PHE A 91 6.96 -11.08 13.51
C PHE A 91 7.28 -11.62 14.92
N LEU A 92 7.34 -12.95 15.10
CA LEU A 92 7.76 -13.55 16.38
C LEU A 92 9.18 -13.15 16.75
N LEU A 93 10.11 -13.21 15.79
CA LEU A 93 11.50 -12.82 16.01
C LEU A 93 11.64 -11.31 16.26
N MET A 94 10.83 -10.48 15.59
CA MET A 94 10.82 -9.02 15.83
C MET A 94 10.37 -8.67 17.24
N SER A 95 9.43 -9.43 17.83
CA SER A 95 9.02 -9.22 19.22
C SER A 95 10.16 -9.42 20.24
N GLN A 96 11.21 -10.15 19.85
CA GLN A 96 12.38 -10.45 20.68
C GLN A 96 13.63 -9.66 20.25
N ALA A 97 13.53 -8.81 19.22
CA ALA A 97 14.66 -8.05 18.72
C ALA A 97 14.97 -6.85 19.62
N HIS A 98 16.27 -6.67 19.92
CA HIS A 98 16.77 -5.60 20.80
C HIS A 98 17.82 -4.69 20.13
N THR A 99 18.20 -4.98 18.89
CA THR A 99 19.25 -4.23 18.18
C THR A 99 18.78 -3.79 16.81
N LEU A 100 19.32 -2.67 16.33
CA LEU A 100 19.02 -2.15 14.99
C LEU A 100 19.33 -3.20 13.90
N LEU A 101 20.43 -3.94 14.04
CA LEU A 101 20.83 -4.96 13.09
C LEU A 101 19.82 -6.13 13.04
N ALA A 102 19.30 -6.56 14.19
CA ALA A 102 18.26 -7.60 14.24
C ALA A 102 16.98 -7.14 13.53
N PHE A 103 16.52 -5.91 13.80
CA PHE A 103 15.38 -5.34 13.09
C PHE A 103 15.64 -5.17 11.60
N ALA A 104 16.85 -4.73 11.20
CA ALA A 104 17.23 -4.59 9.81
C ALA A 104 17.20 -5.93 9.07
N ALA A 105 17.79 -6.99 9.65
CA ALA A 105 17.77 -8.32 9.07
C ALA A 105 16.34 -8.86 8.92
N LEU A 106 15.49 -8.68 9.93
CA LEU A 106 14.10 -9.14 9.89
C LEU A 106 13.23 -8.32 8.93
N MET A 107 13.45 -7.00 8.82
CA MET A 107 12.77 -6.13 7.85
C MET A 107 13.21 -6.45 6.42
N ALA A 108 14.50 -6.73 6.21
CA ALA A 108 15.03 -7.19 4.94
C ALA A 108 14.41 -8.54 4.52
N LEU A 109 14.33 -9.49 5.46
CA LEU A 109 13.69 -10.79 5.26
C LEU A 109 12.21 -10.61 4.89
N GLN A 110 11.44 -9.85 5.66
CA GLN A 110 10.02 -9.61 5.36
C GLN A 110 9.85 -8.94 3.98
N GLY A 111 10.71 -7.97 3.66
CA GLY A 111 10.73 -7.32 2.35
C GLY A 111 10.98 -8.32 1.23
N ALA A 112 11.99 -9.18 1.38
CA ALA A 112 12.31 -10.21 0.39
C ALA A 112 11.21 -11.27 0.23
N VAL A 113 10.45 -11.56 1.28
CA VAL A 113 9.50 -12.67 1.28
C VAL A 113 8.08 -12.24 0.90
N ASN A 114 7.66 -11.01 1.21
CA ASN A 114 6.30 -10.52 0.95
C ASN A 114 5.86 -10.57 -0.54
N PRO A 115 6.70 -10.17 -1.52
CA PRO A 115 6.33 -10.23 -2.94
C PRO A 115 6.00 -11.64 -3.43
N LEU A 116 6.60 -12.67 -2.82
CA LEU A 116 6.36 -14.07 -3.17
C LEU A 116 4.89 -14.46 -2.97
N TYR A 117 4.29 -14.04 -1.86
CA TYR A 117 2.86 -14.23 -1.63
C TYR A 117 2.01 -13.48 -2.66
N ARG A 118 2.32 -12.20 -2.92
CA ARG A 118 1.54 -11.37 -3.84
C ARG A 118 1.53 -11.95 -5.26
N VAL A 119 2.71 -12.25 -5.79
CA VAL A 119 2.84 -12.80 -7.16
C VAL A 119 2.25 -14.21 -7.24
N GLY A 120 2.42 -15.03 -6.19
CA GLY A 120 1.82 -16.37 -6.13
C GLY A 120 0.29 -16.33 -6.07
N SER A 121 -0.27 -15.42 -5.27
CA SER A 121 -1.71 -15.21 -5.13
C SER A 121 -2.32 -14.72 -6.45
N ASP A 122 -1.70 -13.74 -7.11
CA ASP A 122 -2.16 -13.23 -8.40
C ASP A 122 -2.14 -14.31 -9.49
N ALA A 123 -1.08 -15.13 -9.53
CA ALA A 123 -0.98 -16.26 -10.47
C ALA A 123 -2.02 -17.34 -10.18
N MET A 124 -2.18 -17.74 -8.91
CA MET A 124 -3.18 -18.73 -8.50
C MET A 124 -4.61 -18.24 -8.78
N MET A 125 -4.89 -16.96 -8.58
CA MET A 125 -6.17 -16.35 -8.95
C MET A 125 -6.42 -16.40 -10.45
N ALA A 126 -5.40 -16.13 -11.26
CA ALA A 126 -5.52 -16.24 -12.71
C ALA A 126 -5.74 -17.68 -13.17
N ASP A 127 -5.12 -18.66 -12.51
CA ASP A 127 -5.30 -20.09 -12.79
C ASP A 127 -6.71 -20.58 -12.39
N LEU A 128 -7.27 -20.07 -11.29
CA LEU A 128 -8.56 -20.54 -10.73
C LEU A 128 -9.80 -19.90 -11.36
N ILE A 129 -9.70 -18.64 -11.78
CA ILE A 129 -10.86 -17.82 -12.14
C ILE A 129 -10.90 -17.55 -13.65
N PRO A 130 -12.04 -17.83 -14.33
CA PRO A 130 -12.26 -17.47 -15.73
C PRO A 130 -11.99 -15.98 -15.98
N ALA A 131 -11.46 -15.65 -17.17
CA ALA A 131 -10.99 -14.31 -17.48
C ALA A 131 -12.05 -13.22 -17.27
N GLU A 132 -13.31 -13.55 -17.56
CA GLU A 132 -14.48 -12.67 -17.48
C GLU A 132 -14.84 -12.32 -16.03
N GLU A 133 -14.55 -13.21 -15.08
CA GLU A 133 -14.93 -13.06 -13.67
C GLU A 133 -13.78 -12.57 -12.77
N ARG A 134 -12.55 -12.54 -13.28
CA ARG A 134 -11.36 -12.12 -12.52
C ARG A 134 -11.52 -10.76 -11.87
N ALA A 135 -12.15 -9.80 -12.56
CA ALA A 135 -12.35 -8.45 -12.03
C ALA A 135 -13.17 -8.44 -10.73
N ASP A 136 -14.25 -9.25 -10.68
CA ASP A 136 -15.08 -9.41 -9.50
C ASP A 136 -14.34 -10.15 -8.38
N ALA A 137 -13.59 -11.19 -8.73
CA ALA A 137 -12.80 -11.97 -7.79
C ALA A 137 -11.71 -11.13 -7.12
N TYR A 138 -10.96 -10.31 -7.88
CA TYR A 138 -10.01 -9.34 -7.34
C TYR A 138 -10.69 -8.25 -6.50
N SER A 139 -11.91 -7.84 -6.86
CA SER A 139 -12.68 -6.88 -6.06
C SER A 139 -13.04 -7.44 -4.69
N LEU A 140 -13.41 -8.71 -4.60
CA LEU A 140 -13.65 -9.39 -3.33
C LEU A 140 -12.36 -9.57 -2.52
N MET A 141 -11.24 -9.92 -3.14
CA MET A 141 -9.94 -9.98 -2.43
C MET A 141 -9.56 -8.63 -1.82
N ARG A 142 -9.74 -7.54 -2.57
CA ARG A 142 -9.52 -6.18 -2.04
C ARG A 142 -10.46 -5.86 -0.89
N LEU A 143 -11.73 -6.26 -0.96
CA LEU A 143 -12.67 -6.09 0.15
C LEU A 143 -12.17 -6.83 1.40
N SER A 144 -11.75 -8.09 1.26
CA SER A 144 -11.18 -8.90 2.35
C SER A 144 -9.97 -8.19 2.99
N ASN A 145 -9.01 -7.75 2.20
CA ASN A 145 -7.85 -6.99 2.67
C ASN A 145 -8.27 -5.71 3.43
N ASN A 146 -9.16 -4.91 2.84
CA ASN A 146 -9.55 -3.62 3.43
C ASN A 146 -10.32 -3.81 4.75
N VAL A 147 -11.16 -4.82 4.86
CA VAL A 147 -11.82 -5.17 6.13
C VAL A 147 -10.78 -5.55 7.18
N GLY A 148 -9.74 -6.31 6.78
CA GLY A 148 -8.64 -6.65 7.68
C GLY A 148 -7.86 -5.43 8.17
N VAL A 149 -7.52 -4.51 7.27
CA VAL A 149 -6.85 -3.24 7.60
C VAL A 149 -7.75 -2.31 8.42
N ALA A 150 -9.08 -2.40 8.30
CA ALA A 150 -10.01 -1.63 9.11
C ALA A 150 -10.05 -2.11 10.57
N ILE A 151 -10.09 -3.42 10.78
CA ILE A 151 -10.26 -4.05 12.09
C ILE A 151 -8.92 -4.16 12.82
N GLY A 152 -7.85 -4.51 12.09
CA GLY A 152 -6.54 -4.82 12.63
C GLY A 152 -5.97 -3.75 13.56
N PRO A 153 -5.84 -2.48 13.16
CA PRO A 153 -5.29 -1.42 14.01
C PRO A 153 -6.08 -1.16 15.29
N ALA A 154 -7.41 -1.29 15.25
CA ALA A 154 -8.24 -1.11 16.44
C ALA A 154 -7.99 -2.22 17.46
N VAL A 155 -8.07 -3.48 17.01
CA VAL A 155 -7.76 -4.65 17.86
C VAL A 155 -6.31 -4.60 18.34
N GLY A 156 -5.39 -4.30 17.44
CA GLY A 156 -3.97 -4.16 17.71
C GLY A 156 -3.66 -3.07 18.72
N GLY A 157 -4.35 -1.93 18.67
CA GLY A 157 -4.19 -0.85 19.64
C GLY A 157 -4.58 -1.27 21.06
N PHE A 158 -5.69 -2.00 21.20
CA PHE A 158 -6.09 -2.58 22.49
C PHE A 158 -5.06 -3.60 23.00
N LEU A 159 -4.58 -4.50 22.14
CA LEU A 159 -3.58 -5.51 22.51
C LEU A 159 -2.22 -4.87 22.85
N ALA A 160 -1.75 -3.93 22.03
CA ALA A 160 -0.47 -3.24 22.20
C ALA A 160 -0.45 -2.36 23.46
N SER A 161 -1.61 -1.82 23.88
CA SER A 161 -1.73 -1.10 25.15
C SER A 161 -1.44 -1.99 26.37
N ALA A 162 -1.69 -3.30 26.26
CA ALA A 162 -1.35 -4.28 27.30
C ALA A 162 0.06 -4.86 27.09
N SER A 163 0.38 -5.26 25.86
CA SER A 163 1.71 -5.73 25.47
C SER A 163 1.83 -5.78 23.95
N TYR A 164 2.89 -5.17 23.40
CA TYR A 164 3.26 -5.32 22.00
C TYR A 164 3.41 -6.78 21.56
N ASN A 165 3.85 -7.68 22.47
CA ASN A 165 3.99 -9.10 22.16
C ASN A 165 2.66 -9.73 21.74
N LEU A 166 1.54 -9.32 22.34
CA LEU A 166 0.22 -9.84 21.97
C LEU A 166 -0.15 -9.45 20.53
N ALA A 167 0.18 -8.22 20.11
CA ALA A 167 -0.03 -7.78 18.73
C ALA A 167 0.87 -8.53 17.74
N PHE A 168 2.15 -8.77 18.09
CA PHE A 168 3.05 -9.60 17.30
C PHE A 168 2.58 -11.06 17.20
N PHE A 169 2.10 -11.64 18.30
CA PHE A 169 1.56 -12.99 18.31
C PHE A 169 0.27 -13.09 17.50
N GLY A 170 -0.60 -12.08 17.54
CA GLY A 170 -1.77 -11.98 16.67
C GLY A 170 -1.39 -11.93 15.19
N ALA A 171 -0.38 -11.14 14.81
CA ALA A 171 0.15 -11.10 13.46
C ALA A 171 0.72 -12.46 13.01
N ALA A 172 1.56 -13.07 13.83
CA ALA A 172 2.13 -14.38 13.57
C ALA A 172 1.07 -15.46 13.45
N ALA A 173 0.09 -15.50 14.36
CA ALA A 173 -1.00 -16.46 14.35
C ALA A 173 -1.87 -16.30 13.11
N GLY A 174 -2.21 -15.08 12.70
CA GLY A 174 -3.01 -14.83 11.51
C GLY A 174 -2.32 -15.34 10.23
N LEU A 175 -1.04 -14.99 10.07
CA LEU A 175 -0.22 -15.42 8.93
C LEU A 175 0.03 -16.94 8.94
N ALA A 176 0.36 -17.51 10.10
CA ALA A 176 0.58 -18.94 10.24
C ALA A 176 -0.69 -19.73 9.98
N THR A 177 -1.83 -19.29 10.52
CA THR A 177 -3.13 -19.94 10.27
C THR A 177 -3.42 -19.97 8.78
N TYR A 178 -3.26 -18.85 8.07
CA TYR A 178 -3.49 -18.83 6.62
C TYR A 178 -2.49 -19.71 5.86
N GLY A 179 -1.19 -19.63 6.19
CA GLY A 179 -0.16 -20.46 5.60
C GLY A 179 -0.44 -21.96 5.76
N LEU A 180 -0.85 -22.40 6.95
CA LEU A 180 -1.20 -23.79 7.24
C LEU A 180 -2.51 -24.20 6.52
N LEU A 181 -3.52 -23.34 6.48
CA LEU A 181 -4.74 -23.60 5.72
C LEU A 181 -4.44 -23.80 4.23
N LEU A 182 -3.59 -22.97 3.64
CA LEU A 182 -3.12 -23.17 2.26
C LEU A 182 -2.36 -24.50 2.13
N ALA A 183 -1.42 -24.79 3.03
CA ALA A 183 -0.61 -26.01 2.99
C ALA A 183 -1.48 -27.28 2.99
N PHE A 184 -2.51 -27.34 3.84
CA PHE A 184 -3.34 -28.54 4.00
C PHE A 184 -4.56 -28.60 3.09
N ARG A 185 -5.15 -27.46 2.70
CA ARG A 185 -6.46 -27.43 2.02
C ARG A 185 -6.42 -26.88 0.58
N ALA A 186 -5.41 -26.09 0.21
CA ALA A 186 -5.28 -25.62 -1.16
C ALA A 186 -4.65 -26.68 -2.06
N LYS A 187 -5.05 -26.70 -3.33
CA LYS A 187 -4.42 -27.51 -4.38
C LYS A 187 -3.40 -26.66 -5.12
N GLU A 188 -2.31 -27.28 -5.56
CA GLU A 188 -1.37 -26.61 -6.45
C GLU A 188 -2.04 -26.35 -7.79
N THR A 189 -1.84 -25.15 -8.34
CA THR A 189 -2.45 -24.71 -9.60
C THR A 189 -1.43 -24.56 -10.73
N LEU A 190 -0.13 -24.68 -10.44
CA LEU A 190 0.92 -24.71 -11.45
C LEU A 190 0.57 -25.73 -12.55
N PRO A 191 0.27 -25.27 -13.79
CA PRO A 191 0.00 -26.18 -14.90
C PRO A 191 1.22 -27.05 -15.17
N ALA A 192 1.01 -28.34 -15.34
CA ALA A 192 2.05 -29.24 -15.82
C ALA A 192 2.38 -28.84 -17.27
N ILE A 193 3.53 -28.19 -17.46
CA ILE A 193 4.22 -27.89 -18.73
C ILE A 193 3.73 -26.63 -19.48
N HIS A 194 4.59 -25.58 -19.49
CA HIS A 194 5.14 -24.95 -20.70
C HIS A 194 6.33 -24.04 -20.33
N ALA A 195 7.47 -24.66 -19.99
CA ALA A 195 8.73 -23.95 -19.74
C ALA A 195 9.18 -23.08 -20.94
N ALA A 196 8.81 -23.46 -22.17
CA ALA A 196 9.11 -22.71 -23.38
C ALA A 196 8.33 -21.38 -23.50
N GLN A 197 7.03 -21.37 -23.16
CA GLN A 197 6.22 -20.13 -23.16
C GLN A 197 6.57 -19.20 -21.98
N ALA A 198 6.90 -19.78 -20.82
CA ALA A 198 7.37 -19.02 -19.66
C ALA A 198 8.73 -18.32 -19.91
N ALA A 199 9.66 -19.00 -20.59
CA ALA A 199 10.95 -18.43 -20.96
C ALA A 199 10.81 -17.29 -22.00
N GLN A 200 9.88 -17.41 -22.94
CA GLN A 200 9.62 -16.37 -23.95
C GLN A 200 8.88 -15.16 -23.36
N ALA A 201 7.97 -15.36 -22.40
CA ALA A 201 7.37 -14.27 -21.62
C ALA A 201 8.37 -13.58 -20.68
N ALA A 202 9.40 -14.29 -20.21
CA ALA A 202 10.45 -13.74 -19.36
C ALA A 202 11.42 -12.83 -20.11
N SER A 203 11.73 -13.10 -21.39
CA SER A 203 12.59 -12.24 -22.22
C SER A 203 11.92 -10.92 -22.62
N GLU A 204 10.59 -10.89 -22.77
CA GLU A 204 9.82 -9.65 -23.00
C GLU A 204 9.49 -8.85 -21.73
N ARG A 205 9.78 -9.41 -20.55
CA ARG A 205 9.39 -8.86 -19.24
C ARG A 205 10.04 -7.52 -18.93
N PHE A 206 11.19 -7.21 -19.52
CA PHE A 206 11.93 -5.96 -19.32
C PHE A 206 11.86 -4.99 -20.52
N GLY A 207 11.29 -5.42 -21.65
CA GLY A 207 11.10 -4.55 -22.81
C GLY A 207 10.07 -3.45 -22.53
N GLY A 208 10.15 -2.33 -23.23
CA GLY A 208 9.07 -1.33 -23.29
C GLY A 208 8.87 -0.42 -22.08
N TYR A 209 9.51 -0.65 -20.92
CA TYR A 209 9.50 0.32 -19.82
C TYR A 209 10.10 1.67 -20.23
N GLY A 210 11.14 1.67 -21.08
CA GLY A 210 11.70 2.88 -21.67
C GLY A 210 10.67 3.68 -22.47
N LYS A 211 9.74 3.02 -23.18
CA LYS A 211 8.65 3.71 -23.90
C LYS A 211 7.67 4.37 -22.93
N VAL A 212 7.36 3.73 -21.80
CA VAL A 212 6.49 4.32 -20.77
C VAL A 212 7.15 5.55 -20.13
N LEU A 213 8.45 5.50 -19.85
CA LEU A 213 9.20 6.63 -19.29
C LEU A 213 9.43 7.76 -20.30
N SER A 214 9.28 7.49 -21.60
CA SER A 214 9.32 8.48 -22.67
C SER A 214 7.95 9.14 -22.94
N ASP A 215 6.84 8.55 -22.48
CA ASP A 215 5.52 9.18 -22.51
C ASP A 215 5.52 10.39 -21.54
N LYS A 216 5.62 11.60 -22.11
CA LYS A 216 5.74 12.84 -21.35
C LYS A 216 4.50 13.08 -20.45
N PRO A 217 3.25 13.05 -20.95
CA PRO A 217 2.05 13.16 -20.11
C PRO A 217 2.02 12.15 -18.97
N TYR A 218 2.32 10.88 -19.25
CA TYR A 218 2.26 9.84 -18.24
C TYR A 218 3.36 9.97 -17.19
N ARG A 219 4.60 10.25 -17.60
CA ARG A 219 5.71 10.49 -16.69
C ARG A 219 5.44 11.68 -15.76
N SER A 220 4.91 12.78 -16.28
CA SER A 220 4.56 13.94 -15.45
C SER A 220 3.45 13.62 -14.45
N PHE A 221 2.46 12.82 -14.85
CA PHE A 221 1.44 12.30 -13.94
C PHE A 221 2.05 11.44 -12.82
N VAL A 222 2.90 10.47 -13.17
CA VAL A 222 3.58 9.59 -12.19
C VAL A 222 4.45 10.39 -11.23
N PHE A 223 5.16 11.40 -11.74
CA PHE A 223 5.98 12.30 -10.94
C PHE A 223 5.14 13.12 -9.96
N ALA A 224 4.04 13.74 -10.44
CA ALA A 224 3.12 14.48 -9.56
C ALA A 224 2.50 13.58 -8.48
N PHE A 225 2.10 12.36 -8.85
CA PHE A 225 1.52 11.38 -7.94
C PHE A 225 2.52 10.90 -6.88
N LEU A 226 3.80 10.74 -7.24
CA LEU A 226 4.86 10.36 -6.29
C LEU A 226 4.95 11.34 -5.11
N PHE A 227 4.79 12.65 -5.34
CA PHE A 227 4.76 13.65 -4.27
C PHE A 227 3.54 13.51 -3.36
N THR A 228 2.36 13.16 -3.88
CA THR A 228 1.21 12.80 -3.04
C THR A 228 1.54 11.60 -2.17
N GLN A 229 2.20 10.59 -2.75
CA GLN A 229 2.55 9.37 -2.03
C GLN A 229 3.57 9.62 -0.90
N PHE A 230 4.51 10.56 -1.07
CA PHE A 230 5.39 10.99 0.02
C PHE A 230 4.61 11.63 1.18
N SER A 231 3.65 12.49 0.85
CA SER A 231 2.76 13.10 1.85
C SER A 231 2.00 12.01 2.62
N ALA A 232 1.37 11.08 1.89
CA ALA A 232 0.64 9.95 2.45
C ALA A 232 1.51 9.06 3.35
N SER A 233 2.72 8.71 2.90
CA SER A 233 3.59 7.80 3.65
C SER A 233 4.11 8.41 4.94
N ILE A 234 4.41 9.71 4.96
CA ILE A 234 4.78 10.42 6.18
C ILE A 234 3.65 10.33 7.21
N LEU A 235 2.39 10.57 6.81
CA LEU A 235 1.26 10.48 7.74
C LEU A 235 1.03 9.07 8.23
N TRP A 236 0.94 8.08 7.34
CA TRP A 236 0.65 6.71 7.73
C TRP A 236 1.69 6.11 8.69
N VAL A 237 2.96 6.51 8.55
CA VAL A 237 4.05 5.92 9.32
C VAL A 237 4.44 6.77 10.53
N MET A 238 4.56 8.10 10.38
CA MET A 238 5.08 8.96 11.45
C MET A 238 4.00 9.38 12.46
N LEU A 239 2.71 9.33 12.11
CA LEU A 239 1.64 9.83 12.99
C LEU A 239 1.55 9.01 14.28
N SER A 240 1.79 7.70 14.19
CA SER A 240 1.78 6.80 15.34
C SER A 240 2.85 7.22 16.35
N VAL A 241 4.09 7.36 15.89
CA VAL A 241 5.21 7.77 16.74
C VAL A 241 5.00 9.17 17.28
N TYR A 242 4.66 10.14 16.43
CA TYR A 242 4.42 11.53 16.85
C TYR A 242 3.35 11.65 17.93
N SER A 243 2.21 10.98 17.73
CA SER A 243 1.11 11.04 18.69
C SER A 243 1.47 10.38 20.03
N LYS A 244 2.28 9.31 20.00
CA LYS A 244 2.76 8.63 21.21
C LYS A 244 3.85 9.44 21.93
N THR A 245 4.92 9.80 21.25
CA THR A 245 6.12 10.39 21.87
C THR A 245 5.92 11.86 22.26
N ASN A 246 5.18 12.63 21.47
CA ASN A 246 4.99 14.07 21.74
C ASN A 246 3.72 14.37 22.56
N PHE A 247 2.71 13.49 22.55
CA PHE A 247 1.42 13.72 23.20
C PHE A 247 0.97 12.60 24.14
N GLY A 248 1.77 11.56 24.33
CA GLY A 248 1.45 10.45 25.24
C GLY A 248 0.21 9.66 24.83
N MET A 249 -0.16 9.66 23.55
CA MET A 249 -1.38 9.00 23.09
C MET A 249 -1.25 7.47 23.26
N PRO A 250 -2.19 6.82 23.97
CA PRO A 250 -2.20 5.37 24.08
C PRO A 250 -2.55 4.71 22.74
N GLU A 251 -1.99 3.54 22.51
CA GLU A 251 -2.11 2.75 21.29
C GLU A 251 -3.57 2.42 20.97
N SER A 252 -4.37 2.14 22.01
CA SER A 252 -5.82 1.89 21.88
C SER A 252 -6.60 3.06 21.29
N ARG A 253 -6.20 4.31 21.59
CA ARG A 253 -6.81 5.50 20.98
C ARG A 253 -6.26 5.73 19.58
N TYR A 254 -4.94 5.60 19.39
CA TYR A 254 -4.33 5.78 18.07
C TYR A 254 -4.92 4.80 17.05
N GLY A 255 -5.16 3.54 17.42
CA GLY A 255 -5.74 2.51 16.55
C GLY A 255 -7.12 2.87 15.95
N LEU A 256 -7.87 3.78 16.57
CA LEU A 256 -9.16 4.26 16.07
C LEU A 256 -9.01 5.23 14.89
N ILE A 257 -7.86 5.90 14.75
CA ILE A 257 -7.58 6.84 13.66
C ILE A 257 -7.53 6.11 12.30
N PRO A 258 -6.65 5.11 12.07
CA PRO A 258 -6.63 4.35 10.82
C PRO A 258 -7.90 3.51 10.62
N MET A 259 -8.57 3.05 11.69
CA MET A 259 -9.89 2.41 11.58
C MET A 259 -10.92 3.36 10.95
N THR A 260 -10.92 4.64 11.34
CA THR A 260 -11.82 5.65 10.75
C THR A 260 -11.57 5.81 9.26
N ASN A 261 -10.30 5.89 8.83
CA ASN A 261 -9.95 5.96 7.42
C ASN A 261 -10.53 4.77 6.63
N ALA A 262 -10.31 3.56 7.12
CA ALA A 262 -10.78 2.36 6.44
C ALA A 262 -12.32 2.30 6.37
N LEU A 263 -13.03 2.70 7.43
CA LEU A 263 -14.49 2.81 7.43
C LEU A 263 -14.98 3.85 6.42
N MET A 264 -14.34 5.01 6.34
CA MET A 264 -14.67 6.03 5.34
C MET A 264 -14.48 5.50 3.92
N VAL A 265 -13.40 4.77 3.66
CA VAL A 265 -13.17 4.11 2.36
C VAL A 265 -14.31 3.13 2.06
N VAL A 266 -14.64 2.22 2.98
CA VAL A 266 -15.72 1.24 2.75
C VAL A 266 -17.08 1.91 2.50
N LEU A 267 -17.42 2.95 3.25
CA LEU A 267 -18.72 3.62 3.17
C LEU A 267 -18.85 4.58 1.98
N PHE A 268 -17.79 5.36 1.70
CA PHE A 268 -17.86 6.49 0.76
C PHE A 268 -17.15 6.26 -0.58
N GLN A 269 -16.38 5.17 -0.76
CA GLN A 269 -15.66 4.94 -2.01
C GLN A 269 -16.56 4.95 -3.24
N ILE A 270 -17.69 4.23 -3.19
CA ILE A 270 -18.62 4.10 -4.33
C ILE A 270 -19.24 5.46 -4.71
N PRO A 271 -19.92 6.19 -3.80
CA PRO A 271 -20.52 7.47 -4.17
C PRO A 271 -19.47 8.49 -4.63
N VAL A 272 -18.31 8.58 -3.96
CA VAL A 272 -17.25 9.49 -4.37
C VAL A 272 -16.71 9.14 -5.76
N THR A 273 -16.48 7.85 -6.04
CA THR A 273 -15.99 7.41 -7.37
C THR A 273 -17.00 7.74 -8.49
N GLN A 274 -18.31 7.64 -8.23
CA GLN A 274 -19.31 8.02 -9.23
C GLN A 274 -19.35 9.52 -9.46
N TRP A 275 -19.09 10.31 -8.43
CA TRP A 275 -18.98 11.76 -8.52
C TRP A 275 -17.71 12.21 -9.26
N THR A 276 -16.55 11.62 -8.97
CA THR A 276 -15.28 12.00 -9.63
C THR A 276 -15.30 11.71 -11.13
N LYS A 277 -15.98 10.64 -11.57
CA LYS A 277 -16.15 10.29 -13.00
C LYS A 277 -16.84 11.36 -13.82
N ARG A 278 -17.65 12.23 -13.20
CA ARG A 278 -18.35 13.33 -13.89
C ARG A 278 -17.45 14.52 -14.17
N HIS A 279 -16.22 14.52 -13.65
CA HIS A 279 -15.31 15.64 -13.70
C HIS A 279 -14.01 15.26 -14.42
N LYS A 280 -13.23 16.28 -14.82
CA LYS A 280 -11.93 16.07 -15.48
C LYS A 280 -10.95 15.38 -14.50
N PRO A 281 -10.31 14.26 -14.88
CA PRO A 281 -9.43 13.50 -13.98
C PRO A 281 -8.31 14.33 -13.34
N GLN A 282 -7.65 15.20 -14.12
CA GLN A 282 -6.54 16.02 -13.64
C GLN A 282 -6.97 17.01 -12.55
N ALA A 283 -8.15 17.61 -12.70
CA ALA A 283 -8.70 18.53 -11.69
C ALA A 283 -9.08 17.79 -10.40
N MET A 284 -9.65 16.58 -10.52
CA MET A 284 -9.96 15.75 -9.37
C MET A 284 -8.68 15.25 -8.66
N MET A 285 -7.63 14.91 -9.41
CA MET A 285 -6.33 14.57 -8.83
C MET A 285 -5.70 15.78 -8.11
N ALA A 286 -5.79 16.99 -8.66
CA ALA A 286 -5.35 18.20 -7.98
C ALA A 286 -6.13 18.44 -6.68
N LEU A 287 -7.46 18.30 -6.72
CA LEU A 287 -8.32 18.45 -5.54
C LEU A 287 -7.95 17.43 -4.44
N GLY A 288 -7.78 16.17 -4.82
CA GLY A 288 -7.39 15.14 -3.87
C GLY A 288 -5.99 15.38 -3.30
N ALA A 289 -5.02 15.78 -4.12
CA ALA A 289 -3.67 16.11 -3.68
C ALA A 289 -3.66 17.31 -2.71
N PHE A 290 -4.55 18.28 -2.91
CA PHE A 290 -4.74 19.41 -2.00
C PHE A 290 -5.22 18.93 -0.62
N PHE A 291 -6.20 18.03 -0.57
CA PHE A 291 -6.65 17.44 0.69
C PHE A 291 -5.57 16.60 1.39
N TYR A 292 -4.71 15.90 0.65
CA TYR A 292 -3.50 15.29 1.23
C TYR A 292 -2.60 16.35 1.86
N ALA A 293 -2.30 17.42 1.13
CA ALA A 293 -1.43 18.50 1.62
C ALA A 293 -1.97 19.14 2.91
N VAL A 294 -3.27 19.47 2.93
CA VAL A 294 -3.94 20.05 4.09
C VAL A 294 -4.02 19.04 5.23
N GLY A 295 -4.40 17.80 4.95
CA GLY A 295 -4.49 16.74 5.97
C GLY A 295 -3.16 16.52 6.68
N VAL A 296 -2.09 16.30 5.91
CA VAL A 296 -0.74 16.07 6.47
C VAL A 296 -0.16 17.32 7.13
N GLY A 297 -0.29 18.49 6.50
CA GLY A 297 0.18 19.75 7.06
C GLY A 297 -0.55 20.15 8.34
N SER A 298 -1.85 19.86 8.44
CA SER A 298 -2.68 20.21 9.61
C SER A 298 -2.28 19.47 10.88
N VAL A 299 -1.59 18.32 10.78
CA VAL A 299 -1.06 17.58 11.94
C VAL A 299 -0.12 18.45 12.77
N ALA A 300 0.65 19.35 12.14
CA ALA A 300 1.56 20.26 12.85
C ALA A 300 0.84 21.23 13.80
N LEU A 301 -0.43 21.53 13.50
CA LEU A 301 -1.28 22.47 14.24
C LEU A 301 -2.17 21.74 15.25
N GLY A 302 -2.48 20.47 14.97
CA GLY A 302 -3.32 19.63 15.82
C GLY A 302 -2.63 19.21 17.12
N SER A 303 -3.44 19.00 18.16
CA SER A 303 -3.00 18.35 19.39
C SER A 303 -4.05 17.35 19.87
N GLY A 304 -3.58 16.28 20.51
CA GLY A 304 -4.43 15.22 21.03
C GLY A 304 -5.19 14.42 19.96
N PHE A 305 -6.12 13.58 20.43
CA PHE A 305 -6.86 12.64 19.58
C PHE A 305 -7.64 13.33 18.46
N TRP A 306 -8.46 14.33 18.80
CA TRP A 306 -9.35 14.97 17.83
C TRP A 306 -8.61 15.74 16.74
N GLY A 307 -7.46 16.35 17.06
CA GLY A 307 -6.63 17.03 16.06
C GLY A 307 -6.05 16.06 15.02
N PHE A 308 -5.48 14.95 15.47
CA PHE A 308 -4.92 13.92 14.57
C PHE A 308 -6.00 13.14 13.82
N TRP A 309 -7.12 12.86 14.48
CA TRP A 309 -8.29 12.26 13.86
C TRP A 309 -8.83 13.14 12.73
N LEU A 310 -9.00 14.44 12.96
CA LEU A 310 -9.46 15.37 11.92
C LEU A 310 -8.47 15.45 10.75
N SER A 311 -7.17 15.48 11.03
CA SER A 311 -6.12 15.45 10.01
C SER A 311 -6.22 14.21 9.12
N MET A 312 -6.46 13.03 9.74
CA MET A 312 -6.68 11.77 9.01
C MET A 312 -7.95 11.83 8.18
N VAL A 313 -9.05 12.37 8.71
CA VAL A 313 -10.33 12.52 7.97
C VAL A 313 -10.15 13.41 6.74
N ILE A 314 -9.46 14.55 6.88
CA ILE A 314 -9.16 15.47 5.77
C ILE A 314 -8.33 14.75 4.70
N MET A 315 -7.25 14.06 5.10
CA MET A 315 -6.44 13.28 4.16
C MET A 315 -7.28 12.19 3.48
N THR A 316 -8.18 11.52 4.21
CA THR A 316 -9.03 10.45 3.70
C THR A 316 -10.03 10.94 2.65
N ILE A 317 -10.54 12.17 2.78
CA ILE A 317 -11.33 12.80 1.71
C ILE A 317 -10.49 12.94 0.44
N GLY A 318 -9.23 13.34 0.57
CA GLY A 318 -8.28 13.39 -0.54
C GLY A 318 -8.04 12.02 -1.16
N GLU A 319 -7.85 10.99 -0.33
CA GLU A 319 -7.66 9.60 -0.75
C GLU A 319 -8.83 9.06 -1.58
N LEU A 320 -10.06 9.26 -1.08
CA LEU A 320 -11.31 8.85 -1.73
C LEU A 320 -11.47 9.43 -3.13
N VAL A 321 -10.93 10.63 -3.37
CA VAL A 321 -10.96 11.30 -4.68
C VAL A 321 -9.78 10.88 -5.54
N LEU A 322 -8.57 10.93 -5.00
CA LEU A 322 -7.32 10.84 -5.75
C LEU A 322 -7.02 9.40 -6.21
N VAL A 323 -7.10 8.41 -5.31
CA VAL A 323 -6.69 7.03 -5.58
C VAL A 323 -7.49 6.34 -6.69
N PRO A 324 -8.85 6.37 -6.72
CA PRO A 324 -9.60 5.76 -7.82
C PRO A 324 -9.38 6.53 -9.13
N THR A 325 -9.20 7.84 -9.07
CA THR A 325 -9.00 8.69 -10.25
C THR A 325 -7.63 8.43 -10.87
N SER A 326 -6.57 8.39 -10.06
CA SER A 326 -5.19 8.14 -10.52
C SER A 326 -5.01 6.74 -11.08
N SER A 327 -5.56 5.71 -10.43
CA SER A 327 -5.51 4.33 -10.93
C SER A 327 -6.28 4.15 -12.24
N THR A 328 -7.46 4.78 -12.38
CA THR A 328 -8.22 4.78 -13.64
C THR A 328 -7.47 5.54 -14.74
N TYR A 329 -6.88 6.70 -14.41
CA TYR A 329 -6.08 7.49 -15.34
C TYR A 329 -4.87 6.70 -15.84
N ALA A 330 -4.15 6.03 -14.93
CA ALA A 330 -3.00 5.22 -15.28
C ALA A 330 -3.37 4.05 -16.19
N ALA A 331 -4.48 3.38 -15.89
CA ALA A 331 -4.99 2.29 -16.69
C ALA A 331 -5.42 2.71 -18.11
N ASN A 332 -6.04 3.90 -18.25
CA ASN A 332 -6.56 4.40 -19.51
C ASN A 332 -5.50 5.12 -20.36
N SER A 333 -4.39 5.56 -19.76
CA SER A 333 -3.26 6.15 -20.50
C SER A 333 -2.45 5.10 -21.26
N ALA A 334 -2.58 3.83 -20.89
CA ALA A 334 -1.77 2.77 -21.43
C ALA A 334 -2.38 2.14 -22.69
N PRO A 335 -1.60 1.93 -23.77
CA PRO A 335 -1.99 1.04 -24.85
C PRO A 335 -2.37 -0.34 -24.32
N THR A 336 -3.34 -1.01 -24.95
CA THR A 336 -3.90 -2.29 -24.49
C THR A 336 -2.83 -3.35 -24.18
N HIS A 337 -1.81 -3.46 -25.04
CA HIS A 337 -0.69 -4.39 -24.89
C HIS A 337 0.40 -3.95 -23.88
N MET A 338 0.34 -2.72 -23.36
CA MET A 338 1.32 -2.16 -22.41
C MET A 338 0.73 -1.81 -21.04
N ARG A 339 -0.56 -2.05 -20.82
CA ARG A 339 -1.28 -1.69 -19.59
C ARG A 339 -0.60 -2.20 -18.31
N GLY A 340 -0.09 -3.43 -18.33
CA GLY A 340 0.68 -3.99 -17.21
C GLY A 340 1.92 -3.15 -16.86
N ARG A 341 2.68 -2.69 -17.86
CA ARG A 341 3.91 -1.89 -17.65
C ARG A 341 3.60 -0.50 -17.06
N TYR A 342 2.55 0.14 -17.55
CA TYR A 342 2.07 1.42 -17.00
C TYR A 342 1.65 1.24 -15.54
N MET A 343 0.81 0.25 -15.25
CA MET A 343 0.35 -0.03 -13.88
C MET A 343 1.50 -0.42 -12.94
N SER A 344 2.53 -1.11 -13.43
CA SER A 344 3.75 -1.39 -12.67
C SER A 344 4.48 -0.11 -12.27
N ILE A 345 4.70 0.83 -13.20
CA ILE A 345 5.33 2.13 -12.89
C ILE A 345 4.47 2.94 -11.91
N TYR A 346 3.14 2.93 -12.10
CA TYR A 346 2.21 3.54 -11.15
C TYR A 346 2.36 2.93 -9.74
N GLY A 347 2.39 1.60 -9.61
CA GLY A 347 2.55 0.91 -8.32
C GLY A 347 3.93 1.09 -7.68
N LEU A 348 4.98 1.31 -8.47
CA LEU A 348 6.33 1.62 -7.96
C LEU A 348 6.35 2.90 -7.13
N THR A 349 5.52 3.88 -7.45
CA THR A 349 5.45 5.15 -6.68
C THR A 349 5.16 4.92 -5.20
N TRP A 350 4.28 3.97 -4.87
CA TRP A 350 3.97 3.62 -3.49
C TRP A 350 5.18 3.04 -2.76
N ASN A 351 5.89 2.10 -3.38
CA ASN A 351 7.07 1.47 -2.78
C ASN A 351 8.20 2.49 -2.56
N VAL A 352 8.43 3.37 -3.52
CA VAL A 352 9.42 4.46 -3.40
C VAL A 352 9.02 5.43 -2.29
N ALA A 353 7.76 5.83 -2.24
CA ALA A 353 7.27 6.76 -1.23
C ALA A 353 7.25 6.18 0.18
N GLN A 354 6.89 4.91 0.34
CA GLN A 354 6.92 4.21 1.62
C GLN A 354 8.36 4.00 2.11
N GLY A 355 9.30 3.76 1.20
CA GLY A 355 10.71 3.60 1.55
C GLY A 355 11.40 4.92 1.90
N ILE A 356 11.17 5.99 1.13
CA ILE A 356 11.92 7.26 1.27
C ILE A 356 11.18 8.29 2.12
N GLY A 357 9.85 8.37 2.02
CA GLY A 357 9.04 9.40 2.68
C GLY A 357 9.24 9.43 4.21
N PRO A 358 9.09 8.29 4.93
CA PRO A 358 9.36 8.22 6.36
C PRO A 358 10.79 8.62 6.75
N VAL A 359 11.80 8.34 5.91
CA VAL A 359 13.19 8.75 6.18
C VAL A 359 13.33 10.26 6.06
N GLY A 360 12.74 10.86 5.02
CA GLY A 360 12.70 12.32 4.88
C GLY A 360 11.95 12.98 6.06
N GLY A 361 10.83 12.39 6.48
CA GLY A 361 10.09 12.83 7.67
C GLY A 361 10.92 12.71 8.96
N GLY A 362 11.57 11.57 9.17
CA GLY A 362 12.48 11.35 10.29
C GLY A 362 13.64 12.34 10.32
N PHE A 363 14.26 12.62 9.18
CA PHE A 363 15.36 13.58 9.09
C PHE A 363 14.92 15.00 9.47
N LEU A 364 13.75 15.43 8.98
CA LEU A 364 13.16 16.71 9.36
C LEU A 364 12.87 16.76 10.86
N ASN A 365 12.24 15.70 11.40
CA ASN A 365 11.97 15.55 12.83
C ASN A 365 13.24 15.70 13.68
N ASP A 366 14.29 14.98 13.33
CA ASP A 366 15.52 14.89 14.12
C ASP A 366 16.36 16.17 14.03
N THR A 367 16.32 16.88 12.89
CA THR A 367 17.17 18.07 12.65
C THR A 367 16.49 19.38 13.06
N PHE A 368 15.21 19.54 12.73
CA PHE A 368 14.49 20.81 12.89
C PHE A 368 13.31 20.71 13.86
N GLY A 369 13.07 19.52 14.41
CA GLY A 369 12.06 19.26 15.42
C GLY A 369 10.77 18.63 14.88
N PRO A 370 9.94 18.05 15.76
CA PRO A 370 8.89 17.11 15.37
C PRO A 370 7.76 17.68 14.50
N ARG A 371 7.53 18.99 14.52
CA ARG A 371 6.49 19.61 13.68
C ARG A 371 6.92 19.74 12.21
N THR A 372 8.21 19.72 11.93
CA THR A 372 8.72 20.05 10.59
C THR A 372 8.50 18.94 9.58
N MET A 373 8.41 17.68 10.01
CA MET A 373 8.04 16.57 9.13
C MET A 373 6.64 16.72 8.54
N TRP A 374 5.71 17.31 9.30
CA TRP A 374 4.34 17.61 8.85
C TRP A 374 4.31 18.75 7.85
N TYR A 375 5.11 19.80 8.06
CA TYR A 375 5.30 20.85 7.06
C TYR A 375 5.94 20.29 5.78
N GLY A 376 6.94 19.41 5.89
CA GLY A 376 7.53 18.72 4.75
C GLY A 376 6.51 17.89 3.97
N GLY A 377 5.70 17.10 4.66
CA GLY A 377 4.60 16.34 4.05
C GLY A 377 3.50 17.22 3.45
N GLY A 378 3.19 18.36 4.06
CA GLY A 378 2.29 19.36 3.50
C GLY A 378 2.85 20.00 2.23
N VAL A 379 4.14 20.36 2.21
CA VAL A 379 4.83 20.92 1.04
C VAL A 379 4.85 19.93 -0.11
N THR A 380 5.17 18.65 0.11
CA THR A 380 5.12 17.64 -0.96
C THR A 380 3.71 17.50 -1.53
N GLY A 381 2.67 17.52 -0.68
CA GLY A 381 1.27 17.56 -1.14
C GLY A 381 0.92 18.82 -1.95
N LEU A 382 1.38 20.01 -1.55
CA LEU A 382 1.15 21.25 -2.28
C LEU A 382 1.88 21.28 -3.63
N VAL A 383 3.12 20.77 -3.68
CA VAL A 383 3.87 20.59 -4.94
C VAL A 383 3.09 19.66 -5.87
N SER A 384 2.60 18.53 -5.36
CA SER A 384 1.76 17.61 -6.12
C SER A 384 0.49 18.28 -6.67
N THR A 385 -0.18 19.08 -5.84
CA THR A 385 -1.36 19.87 -6.21
C THR A 385 -1.05 20.81 -7.38
N GLY A 386 0.03 21.59 -7.27
CA GLY A 386 0.47 22.50 -8.32
C GLY A 386 0.80 21.77 -9.62
N LEU A 387 1.50 20.63 -9.55
CA LEU A 387 1.83 19.81 -10.72
C LEU A 387 0.56 19.27 -11.40
N PHE A 388 -0.44 18.80 -10.65
CA PHE A 388 -1.71 18.35 -11.24
C PHE A 388 -2.51 19.51 -11.84
N MET A 389 -2.48 20.70 -11.23
CA MET A 389 -3.11 21.89 -11.81
C MET A 389 -2.45 22.31 -13.13
N LEU A 390 -1.11 22.26 -13.21
CA LEU A 390 -0.37 22.52 -14.45
C LEU A 390 -0.73 21.50 -15.54
N LEU A 391 -0.82 20.21 -15.19
CA LEU A 391 -1.27 19.16 -16.09
C LEU A 391 -2.73 19.35 -16.55
N ALA A 392 -3.60 19.87 -15.67
CA ALA A 392 -4.98 20.18 -16.02
C ALA A 392 -5.06 21.33 -17.02
N ARG A 393 -4.25 22.39 -16.85
CA ARG A 393 -4.18 23.55 -17.75
C ARG A 393 -3.61 23.19 -19.12
N ALA A 394 -2.46 22.51 -19.17
CA ALA A 394 -1.81 22.13 -20.43
C ALA A 394 -2.72 21.29 -21.34
N ARG A 395 -3.60 20.46 -20.75
CA ARG A 395 -4.57 19.67 -21.52
C ARG A 395 -5.77 20.51 -22.00
N GLN A 396 -6.16 21.53 -21.26
CA GLN A 396 -7.19 22.48 -21.70
C GLN A 396 -6.68 23.29 -22.89
N ASP A 397 -5.47 23.83 -22.79
CA ASP A 397 -4.86 24.64 -23.85
C ASP A 397 -4.71 23.82 -25.14
N ALA A 398 -4.25 22.57 -25.05
CA ALA A 398 -4.16 21.66 -26.19
C ALA A 398 -5.53 21.39 -26.85
N ALA A 399 -6.60 21.22 -26.05
CA ALA A 399 -7.94 20.99 -26.57
C ALA A 399 -8.54 22.23 -27.25
N VAL A 400 -8.20 23.44 -26.80
CA VAL A 400 -8.60 24.70 -27.44
C VAL A 400 -7.91 24.85 -28.79
N ILE A 401 -6.59 24.61 -28.86
CA ILE A 401 -5.81 24.68 -30.10
C ILE A 401 -6.32 23.65 -31.13
N GLU A 402 -6.63 22.42 -30.69
CA GLU A 402 -7.22 21.41 -31.58
C GLU A 402 -8.59 21.86 -32.13
N ALA A 403 -9.44 22.47 -31.31
CA ALA A 403 -10.73 23.00 -31.76
C ALA A 403 -10.59 24.17 -32.75
N GLU A 404 -9.62 25.06 -32.53
CA GLU A 404 -9.33 26.20 -33.43
C GLU A 404 -8.70 25.75 -34.77
N SER A 405 -8.00 24.61 -34.80
CA SER A 405 -7.43 24.06 -36.04
C SER A 405 -8.42 23.26 -36.90
N GLN A 406 -9.60 22.92 -36.36
CA GLN A 406 -10.65 22.16 -37.03
C GLN A 406 -11.85 23.01 -37.48
N GLY A 407 -11.93 24.25 -37.01
CA GLY A 407 -12.92 25.26 -37.44
C GLY A 407 -12.31 26.24 -38.42
#